data_AF-A0A919LAS6-F1
#
_entry.id   AF-A0A919LAS6-F1
#
_cell.length_a   1.000
_cell.length_b   1.000
_cell.length_c   1.000
_cell.angle_alpha   90.00
_cell.angle_beta   90.00
_cell.angle_gamma   90.00
#
_symmetry.space_group_name_H-M   'P 1'
#
loop_
_entity.id
_entity.type
_entity.pdbx_description
1 polymer ?
#
loop_
_entity_poly.entity_id
_entity_poly.type
_entity_poly.pdbx_seq_one_letter_code
_entity_poly.pdbx_strand_id
1 'polypeptide(L)'
;MDTDTGADADTGADADADADMRRLHGLLCGLAVNPRLPEDLAARLLAHGQAHNLTSRAEFAPSPALCAAFLAGGQARHLARGRNLPAAVTTELARDPDPAVRAALAGNPLLHQDLLARLAADPEAGVRAAAAAAWAGPPEEALRALLTDPAARVRAAACTRRPPRDLYGALLADPATRRRVVPFLDLDGETAAALAGDPDEDTRERVARHPQLPAHLRDLLARDPDAGVRAAVFERADTPAQLRARIHEGLLAGYRRVEAPLADDEGDDGDELCSIAYLGLEQAAYPWVADDPLPYAASPYVGLRRAAARSAALPARARGRMLADEDATVRLLALSGTVDPDPAVAEDLERRHERGKSGGRPADFVRFPPATLRRFGSDPDPHLRVLALRDPDLPAALAERLAADANAHVRRAVAASGHPRLPAAALLALLGDAEGQVAESAASSTLLPRGAMRAVLDRADALRRGRAVSSDAS
;
A
#
# COMPACT_ATOMS: atom_id res chain seq x y z
N MET A 1 33.65 -39.93 -38.93
CA MET A 1 33.77 -39.35 -37.57
C MET A 1 34.18 -37.92 -37.80
N ASP A 2 33.22 -37.02 -37.88
CA ASP A 2 33.49 -35.58 -37.86
C ASP A 2 32.46 -34.96 -36.92
N THR A 3 32.98 -34.24 -35.94
CA THR A 3 32.29 -33.59 -34.84
C THR A 3 31.87 -32.20 -35.26
N ASP A 4 30.57 -31.92 -35.21
CA ASP A 4 29.99 -30.59 -35.26
C ASP A 4 29.75 -30.11 -33.81
N THR A 5 30.55 -29.13 -33.38
CA THR A 5 30.40 -28.41 -32.10
C THR A 5 30.39 -26.93 -32.41
N GLY A 6 29.19 -26.37 -32.57
CA GLY A 6 29.00 -24.95 -32.88
C GLY A 6 27.55 -24.52 -32.71
N ALA A 7 26.99 -24.62 -31.50
CA ALA A 7 25.64 -24.09 -31.23
C ALA A 7 25.35 -23.62 -29.78
N ASP A 8 26.30 -23.66 -28.84
CA ASP A 8 26.02 -23.34 -27.42
C ASP A 8 26.61 -22.02 -26.89
N ALA A 9 27.27 -21.21 -27.74
CA ALA A 9 27.93 -19.97 -27.28
C ALA A 9 27.05 -18.70 -27.40
N ASP A 10 26.05 -18.69 -28.28
CA ASP A 10 25.27 -17.49 -28.62
C ASP A 10 24.13 -17.21 -27.61
N THR A 11 23.54 -18.27 -27.05
CA THR A 11 22.46 -18.17 -26.05
C THR A 11 22.93 -17.70 -24.68
N GLY A 12 24.20 -17.93 -24.32
CA GLY A 12 24.80 -17.48 -23.07
C GLY A 12 25.13 -15.98 -23.05
N ALA A 13 25.63 -15.44 -24.17
CA ALA A 13 25.97 -14.03 -24.31
C ALA A 13 24.73 -13.12 -24.25
N ASP A 14 23.63 -13.54 -24.90
CA ASP A 14 22.36 -12.83 -24.86
C ASP A 14 21.72 -12.88 -23.46
N ALA A 15 21.80 -14.01 -22.75
CA ALA A 15 21.29 -14.15 -21.39
C ALA A 15 22.06 -13.27 -20.37
N ASP A 16 23.38 -13.16 -20.52
CA ASP A 16 24.23 -12.31 -19.68
C ASP A 16 23.98 -10.82 -19.94
N ALA A 17 23.80 -10.41 -21.20
CA ALA A 17 23.45 -9.05 -21.56
C ALA A 17 22.08 -8.64 -20.98
N ASP A 18 21.12 -9.55 -21.00
CA ASP A 18 19.79 -9.38 -20.43
C ASP A 18 19.82 -9.26 -18.89
N ALA A 19 20.65 -10.06 -18.23
CA ALA A 19 20.87 -9.98 -16.78
C ALA A 19 21.51 -8.64 -16.37
N ASP A 20 22.51 -8.18 -17.13
CA ASP A 20 23.16 -6.89 -16.91
C ASP A 20 22.20 -5.71 -17.09
N MET A 21 21.29 -5.80 -18.07
CA MET A 21 20.25 -4.78 -18.29
C MET A 21 19.22 -4.75 -17.17
N ARG A 22 18.74 -5.92 -16.71
CA ARG A 22 17.83 -6.00 -15.54
C ARG A 22 18.47 -5.40 -14.30
N ARG A 23 19.74 -5.72 -14.07
CA ARG A 23 20.51 -5.20 -12.94
C ARG A 23 20.70 -3.68 -13.02
N LEU A 24 21.05 -3.17 -14.19
CA LEU A 24 21.17 -1.74 -14.41
C LEU A 24 19.82 -1.03 -14.19
N HIS A 25 18.72 -1.60 -14.67
CA HIS A 25 17.40 -1.04 -14.41
C HIS A 25 17.11 -0.92 -12.91
N GLY A 26 17.40 -1.97 -12.12
CA GLY A 26 17.28 -1.93 -10.65
C GLY A 26 18.13 -0.82 -10.02
N LEU A 27 19.37 -0.63 -10.47
CA LEU A 27 20.22 0.48 -10.00
C LEU A 27 19.62 1.85 -10.33
N LEU A 28 19.04 2.04 -11.52
CA LEU A 28 18.40 3.30 -11.90
C LEU A 28 17.13 3.57 -11.08
N CYS A 29 16.32 2.54 -10.79
CA CYS A 29 15.19 2.63 -9.87
C CYS A 29 15.64 3.05 -8.47
N GLY A 30 16.69 2.41 -7.94
CA GLY A 30 17.27 2.74 -6.64
C GLY A 30 17.80 4.18 -6.58
N LEU A 31 18.53 4.63 -7.60
CA LEU A 31 18.97 6.02 -7.70
C LEU A 31 17.79 7.00 -7.75
N ALA A 32 16.73 6.68 -8.50
CA ALA A 32 15.58 7.55 -8.66
C ALA A 32 14.84 7.79 -7.33
N VAL A 33 14.87 6.84 -6.40
CA VAL A 33 14.28 6.99 -5.06
C VAL A 33 15.29 7.48 -4.01
N ASN A 34 16.57 7.65 -4.37
CA ASN A 34 17.61 8.09 -3.43
C ASN A 34 17.36 9.56 -2.97
N PRO A 35 17.14 9.81 -1.66
CA PRO A 35 16.88 11.15 -1.13
C PRO A 35 17.99 12.17 -1.38
N ARG A 36 19.22 11.72 -1.61
CA ARG A 36 20.41 12.56 -1.82
C ARG A 36 20.81 12.68 -3.29
N LEU A 37 20.02 12.15 -4.24
CA LEU A 37 20.30 12.28 -5.67
C LEU A 37 20.31 13.76 -6.11
N PRO A 38 21.41 14.29 -6.65
CA PRO A 38 21.49 15.64 -7.21
C PRO A 38 20.56 15.83 -8.43
N GLU A 39 19.99 17.02 -8.60
CA GLU A 39 19.04 17.28 -9.69
C GLU A 39 19.63 17.15 -11.10
N ASP A 40 20.93 17.43 -11.28
CA ASP A 40 21.62 17.21 -12.56
C ASP A 40 21.65 15.73 -12.96
N LEU A 41 21.73 14.84 -11.96
CA LEU A 41 21.65 13.40 -12.16
C LEU A 41 20.20 12.93 -12.29
N ALA A 42 19.26 13.53 -11.54
CA ALA A 42 17.83 13.25 -11.68
C ALA A 42 17.30 13.59 -13.08
N ALA A 43 17.74 14.71 -13.67
CA ALA A 43 17.38 15.08 -15.04
C ALA A 43 17.82 14.02 -16.06
N ARG A 44 18.99 13.39 -15.87
CA ARG A 44 19.44 12.28 -16.73
C ARG A 44 18.57 11.03 -16.58
N LEU A 45 18.09 10.74 -15.38
CA LEU A 45 17.20 9.60 -15.11
C LEU A 45 15.85 9.71 -15.82
N LEU A 46 15.39 10.93 -16.15
CA LEU A 46 14.17 11.13 -16.94
C LEU A 46 14.26 10.44 -18.30
N ALA A 47 15.44 10.45 -18.91
CA ALA A 47 15.69 9.78 -20.17
C ALA A 47 15.54 8.24 -20.03
N HIS A 48 15.76 7.70 -18.84
CA HIS A 48 15.70 6.27 -18.53
C HIS A 48 14.36 5.83 -17.90
N GLY A 49 13.28 6.59 -18.15
CA GLY A 49 11.93 6.22 -17.73
C GLY A 49 11.65 6.35 -16.23
N GLN A 50 12.51 7.05 -15.49
CA GLN A 50 12.40 7.13 -14.02
C GLN A 50 11.56 8.29 -13.50
N ALA A 51 10.78 8.95 -14.36
CA ALA A 51 9.93 10.08 -14.01
C ALA A 51 8.97 9.76 -12.85
N HIS A 52 8.35 8.57 -12.87
CA HIS A 52 7.45 8.11 -11.81
C HIS A 52 8.17 7.95 -10.46
N ASN A 53 9.34 7.34 -10.45
CA ASN A 53 10.10 7.10 -9.22
C ASN A 53 10.59 8.42 -8.60
N LEU A 54 11.05 9.37 -9.43
CA LEU A 54 11.45 10.70 -8.97
C LEU A 54 10.29 11.46 -8.32
N THR A 55 9.10 11.47 -8.95
CA THR A 55 7.95 12.24 -8.43
C THR A 55 7.27 11.58 -7.24
N SER A 56 7.51 10.28 -7.02
CA SER A 56 7.00 9.52 -5.87
C SER A 56 7.80 9.74 -4.58
N ARG A 57 8.94 10.45 -4.65
CA ARG A 57 9.74 10.78 -3.45
C ARG A 57 8.93 11.66 -2.50
N ALA A 58 8.94 11.31 -1.21
CA ALA A 58 8.25 12.07 -0.18
C ALA A 58 8.69 13.56 -0.14
N GLU A 59 9.98 13.81 -0.37
CA GLU A 59 10.60 15.14 -0.38
C GLU A 59 10.76 15.73 -1.80
N PHE A 60 9.98 15.26 -2.78
CA PHE A 60 10.08 15.80 -4.14
C PHE A 60 9.70 17.29 -4.18
N ALA A 61 10.71 18.13 -4.43
CA ALA A 61 10.61 19.59 -4.54
C ALA A 61 11.53 20.06 -5.68
N PRO A 62 11.10 19.93 -6.95
CA PRO A 62 11.94 20.18 -8.11
C PRO A 62 12.23 21.66 -8.32
N SER A 63 13.47 21.99 -8.68
CA SER A 63 13.80 23.32 -9.19
C SER A 63 13.09 23.62 -10.52
N PRO A 64 12.99 24.89 -10.93
CA PRO A 64 12.47 25.24 -12.26
C PRO A 64 13.20 24.55 -13.40
N ALA A 65 14.51 24.29 -13.27
CA ALA A 65 15.31 23.59 -14.28
C ALA A 65 14.91 22.12 -14.40
N LEU A 66 14.69 21.43 -13.27
CA LEU A 66 14.22 20.05 -13.29
C LEU A 66 12.79 19.97 -13.85
N CYS A 67 11.89 20.89 -13.46
CA CYS A 67 10.54 21.00 -14.05
C CYS A 67 10.61 21.15 -15.58
N ALA A 68 11.45 22.05 -16.09
CA ALA A 68 11.63 22.23 -17.53
C ALA A 68 12.12 20.95 -18.23
N ALA A 69 13.00 20.16 -17.59
CA ALA A 69 13.45 18.88 -18.11
C ALA A 69 12.31 17.85 -18.23
N PHE A 70 11.40 17.78 -17.25
CA PHE A 70 10.20 16.94 -17.34
C PHE A 70 9.30 17.36 -18.50
N LEU A 71 9.04 18.67 -18.65
CA LEU A 71 8.17 19.19 -19.71
C LEU A 71 8.77 18.95 -21.10
N ALA A 72 10.06 19.24 -21.28
CA ALA A 72 10.78 18.99 -22.53
C ALA A 72 10.83 17.50 -22.90
N GLY A 73 10.83 16.61 -21.90
CA GLY A 73 10.78 15.16 -22.09
C GLY A 73 9.38 14.58 -22.32
N GLY A 74 8.32 15.40 -22.40
CA GLY A 74 6.94 14.92 -22.54
C GLY A 74 6.38 14.23 -21.30
N GLN A 75 6.95 14.52 -20.12
CA GLN A 75 6.63 13.85 -18.85
C GLN A 75 5.76 14.72 -17.93
N ALA A 76 5.01 15.67 -18.50
CA ALA A 76 4.12 16.58 -17.78
C ALA A 76 3.14 15.86 -16.84
N ARG A 77 2.60 14.70 -17.27
CA ARG A 77 1.69 13.89 -16.45
C ARG A 77 2.36 13.34 -15.18
N HIS A 78 3.64 12.98 -15.24
CA HIS A 78 4.39 12.56 -14.06
C HIS A 78 4.66 13.75 -13.15
N LEU A 79 5.11 14.87 -13.72
CA LEU A 79 5.39 16.11 -13.00
C LEU A 79 4.15 16.59 -12.23
N ALA A 80 2.97 16.57 -12.86
CA ALA A 80 1.70 17.01 -12.27
C ALA A 80 1.32 16.30 -10.96
N ARG A 81 1.79 15.05 -10.77
CA ARG A 81 1.57 14.28 -9.53
C ARG A 81 2.55 14.63 -8.41
N GLY A 82 3.61 15.39 -8.72
CA GLY A 82 4.60 15.81 -7.73
C GLY A 82 4.00 16.76 -6.70
N ARG A 83 4.37 16.62 -5.43
CA ARG A 83 3.69 17.34 -4.32
C ARG A 83 4.05 18.83 -4.26
N ASN A 84 5.35 19.17 -4.30
CA ASN A 84 5.81 20.53 -4.04
C ASN A 84 6.18 21.27 -5.34
N LEU A 85 5.21 21.39 -6.26
CA LEU A 85 5.45 22.09 -7.53
C LEU A 85 5.44 23.61 -7.34
N PRO A 86 6.32 24.35 -8.05
CA PRO A 86 6.25 25.81 -8.09
C PRO A 86 4.90 26.30 -8.65
N ALA A 87 4.36 27.40 -8.11
CA ALA A 87 3.05 27.94 -8.51
C ALA A 87 2.92 28.26 -10.01
N ALA A 88 4.01 28.70 -10.64
CA ALA A 88 4.04 28.93 -12.09
C ALA A 88 3.79 27.63 -12.87
N VAL A 89 4.40 26.52 -12.44
CA VAL A 89 4.28 25.21 -13.07
C VAL A 89 2.88 24.64 -12.88
N THR A 90 2.29 24.72 -11.68
CA THR A 90 0.89 24.27 -11.47
C THR A 90 -0.10 25.09 -12.31
N THR A 91 0.17 26.38 -12.48
CA THR A 91 -0.65 27.29 -13.29
C THR A 91 -0.57 26.96 -14.78
N GLU A 92 0.62 26.60 -15.27
CA GLU A 92 0.86 26.10 -16.63
C GLU A 92 0.16 24.75 -16.84
N LEU A 93 0.46 23.75 -16.00
CA LEU A 93 -0.09 22.40 -16.09
C LEU A 93 -1.62 22.36 -15.99
N ALA A 94 -2.23 23.29 -15.26
CA ALA A 94 -3.69 23.37 -15.20
C ALA A 94 -4.31 23.75 -16.54
N ARG A 95 -3.56 24.40 -17.46
CA ARG A 95 -3.97 24.78 -18.81
C ARG A 95 -3.43 23.82 -19.88
N ASP A 96 -2.80 22.73 -19.46
CA ASP A 96 -2.23 21.75 -20.37
C ASP A 96 -3.30 21.24 -21.33
N PRO A 97 -3.04 21.13 -22.64
CA PRO A 97 -4.01 20.62 -23.60
C PRO A 97 -4.45 19.18 -23.30
N ASP A 98 -3.57 18.36 -22.70
CA ASP A 98 -3.89 16.97 -22.34
C ASP A 98 -4.75 16.91 -21.06
N PRO A 99 -6.01 16.45 -21.13
CA PRO A 99 -6.84 16.28 -19.95
C PRO A 99 -6.25 15.29 -18.93
N ALA A 100 -5.40 14.34 -19.34
CA ALA A 100 -4.74 13.42 -18.42
C ALA A 100 -3.71 14.12 -17.54
N VAL A 101 -3.06 15.19 -18.03
CA VAL A 101 -2.18 16.06 -17.24
C VAL A 101 -3.01 16.88 -16.24
N ARG A 102 -4.10 17.51 -16.70
CA ARG A 102 -4.99 18.29 -15.83
C ARG A 102 -5.64 17.45 -14.74
N ALA A 103 -6.08 16.23 -15.06
CA ALA A 103 -6.63 15.28 -14.09
C ALA A 103 -5.56 14.80 -13.09
N ALA A 104 -4.32 14.57 -13.54
CA ALA A 104 -3.21 14.22 -12.65
C ALA A 104 -2.89 15.38 -11.69
N LEU A 105 -2.94 16.63 -12.17
CA LEU A 105 -2.77 17.82 -11.33
C LEU A 105 -3.90 17.97 -10.31
N ALA A 106 -5.15 17.71 -10.69
CA ALA A 106 -6.30 17.77 -9.79
C ALA A 106 -6.16 16.83 -8.59
N GLY A 107 -5.49 15.68 -8.78
CA GLY A 107 -5.17 14.73 -7.71
C GLY A 107 -4.03 15.16 -6.77
N ASN A 108 -3.41 16.31 -6.99
CA ASN A 108 -2.31 16.80 -6.17
C ASN A 108 -2.83 17.34 -4.82
N PRO A 109 -2.42 16.77 -3.68
CA PRO A 109 -2.93 17.14 -2.36
C PRO A 109 -2.55 18.56 -1.92
N LEU A 110 -1.55 19.18 -2.57
CA LEU A 110 -1.09 20.54 -2.25
C LEU A 110 -1.56 21.58 -3.29
N LEU A 111 -2.48 21.23 -4.18
CA LEU A 111 -2.99 22.16 -5.18
C LEU A 111 -3.83 23.28 -4.51
N HIS A 112 -3.60 24.52 -4.95
CA HIS A 112 -4.35 25.67 -4.46
C HIS A 112 -5.86 25.56 -4.78
N GLN A 113 -6.70 26.04 -3.87
CA GLN A 113 -8.17 25.93 -3.95
C GLN A 113 -8.73 26.58 -5.23
N ASP A 114 -8.19 27.71 -5.67
CA ASP A 114 -8.62 28.38 -6.91
C ASP A 114 -8.37 27.53 -8.16
N LEU A 115 -7.27 26.76 -8.19
CA LEU A 115 -6.99 25.86 -9.30
C LEU A 115 -7.89 24.62 -9.24
N LEU A 116 -8.20 24.11 -8.05
CA LEU A 116 -9.21 23.05 -7.88
C LEU A 116 -10.59 23.51 -8.35
N ALA A 117 -11.01 24.75 -8.01
CA ALA A 117 -12.27 25.33 -8.48
C ALA A 117 -12.33 25.39 -10.01
N ARG A 118 -11.23 25.78 -10.65
CA ARG A 118 -11.15 25.79 -12.11
C ARG A 118 -11.23 24.39 -12.71
N LEU A 119 -10.51 23.42 -12.14
CA LEU A 119 -10.51 22.03 -12.61
C LEU A 119 -11.84 21.31 -12.33
N ALA A 120 -12.58 21.73 -11.29
CA ALA A 120 -13.94 21.28 -11.02
C ALA A 120 -14.96 21.78 -12.06
N ALA A 121 -14.62 22.83 -12.81
CA ALA A 121 -15.38 23.35 -13.95
C ALA A 121 -14.74 22.98 -15.31
N ASP A 122 -13.80 22.04 -15.34
CA ASP A 122 -13.11 21.63 -16.57
C ASP A 122 -14.09 21.02 -17.59
N PRO A 123 -13.92 21.27 -18.91
CA PRO A 123 -14.77 20.65 -19.93
C PRO A 123 -14.74 19.11 -19.87
N GLU A 124 -13.60 18.50 -19.50
CA GLU A 124 -13.47 17.06 -19.45
C GLU A 124 -13.99 16.50 -18.11
N ALA A 125 -14.99 15.62 -18.17
CA ALA A 125 -15.59 15.03 -16.97
C ALA A 125 -14.59 14.20 -16.15
N GLY A 126 -13.50 13.70 -16.76
CA GLY A 126 -12.44 12.98 -16.05
C GLY A 126 -11.64 13.90 -15.13
N VAL A 127 -11.41 15.14 -15.57
CA VAL A 127 -10.73 16.18 -14.77
C VAL A 127 -11.64 16.62 -13.62
N ARG A 128 -12.93 16.87 -13.90
CA ARG A 128 -13.91 17.23 -12.86
C ARG A 128 -14.06 16.14 -11.80
N ALA A 129 -14.08 14.86 -12.19
CA ALA A 129 -14.16 13.74 -11.26
C ALA A 129 -12.89 13.63 -10.38
N ALA A 130 -11.70 13.85 -10.97
CA ALA A 130 -10.44 13.87 -10.21
C ALA A 130 -10.42 15.04 -9.20
N ALA A 131 -10.85 16.23 -9.62
CA ALA A 131 -10.98 17.40 -8.74
C ALA A 131 -11.98 17.13 -7.61
N ALA A 132 -13.17 16.60 -7.93
CA ALA A 132 -14.19 16.25 -6.94
C ALA A 132 -13.68 15.22 -5.91
N ALA A 133 -12.93 14.20 -6.34
CA ALA A 133 -12.35 13.22 -5.44
C ALA A 133 -11.32 13.85 -4.49
N ALA A 134 -10.41 14.68 -5.01
CA ALA A 134 -9.29 15.23 -4.26
C ALA A 134 -9.66 16.42 -3.35
N TRP A 135 -10.69 17.19 -3.70
CA TRP A 135 -10.99 18.46 -3.04
C TRP A 135 -11.62 18.28 -1.65
N ALA A 136 -10.83 18.25 -0.59
CA ALA A 136 -11.31 17.93 0.77
C ALA A 136 -12.48 18.79 1.28
N GLY A 137 -12.53 20.08 0.92
CA GLY A 137 -13.57 21.02 1.38
C GLY A 137 -13.96 22.04 0.30
N PRO A 138 -14.73 21.64 -0.72
CA PRO A 138 -15.23 22.57 -1.72
C PRO A 138 -16.23 23.55 -1.10
N PRO A 139 -16.27 24.81 -1.56
CA PRO A 139 -17.38 25.71 -1.28
C PRO A 139 -18.71 25.05 -1.65
N GLU A 140 -19.77 25.38 -0.94
CA GLU A 140 -21.08 24.73 -1.07
C GLU A 140 -21.64 24.78 -2.50
N GLU A 141 -21.44 25.90 -3.20
CA GLU A 141 -21.83 26.07 -4.60
C GLU A 141 -21.10 25.09 -5.54
N ALA A 142 -19.79 24.94 -5.36
CA ALA A 142 -19.00 23.99 -6.14
C ALA A 142 -19.41 22.54 -5.83
N LEU A 143 -19.67 22.21 -4.56
CA LEU A 143 -20.17 20.88 -4.19
C LEU A 143 -21.51 20.58 -4.84
N ARG A 144 -22.46 21.54 -4.82
CA ARG A 144 -23.75 21.37 -5.49
C ARG A 144 -23.59 21.11 -6.98
N ALA A 145 -22.79 21.93 -7.67
CA ALA A 145 -22.54 21.76 -9.10
C ALA A 145 -21.97 20.37 -9.43
N LEU A 146 -21.03 19.86 -8.62
CA LEU A 146 -20.44 18.53 -8.79
C LEU A 146 -21.43 17.39 -8.47
N LEU A 147 -22.30 17.57 -7.47
CA LEU A 147 -23.34 16.59 -7.12
C LEU A 147 -24.47 16.54 -8.16
N THR A 148 -24.67 17.61 -8.93
CA THR A 148 -25.64 17.67 -10.04
C THR A 148 -24.97 17.58 -11.42
N ASP A 149 -23.71 17.17 -11.49
CA ASP A 149 -22.95 17.10 -12.74
C ASP A 149 -23.63 16.11 -13.73
N PRO A 150 -23.64 16.42 -15.04
CA PRO A 150 -24.20 15.51 -16.04
C PRO A 150 -23.53 14.12 -16.05
N ALA A 151 -22.23 14.04 -15.72
CA ALA A 151 -21.49 12.79 -15.69
C ALA A 151 -21.62 12.06 -14.34
N ALA A 152 -22.15 10.84 -14.38
CA ALA A 152 -22.32 9.97 -13.20
C ALA A 152 -21.03 9.80 -12.37
N ARG A 153 -19.87 9.67 -13.04
CA ARG A 153 -18.57 9.55 -12.38
C ARG A 153 -18.19 10.77 -11.52
N VAL A 154 -18.62 11.97 -11.93
CA VAL A 154 -18.37 13.21 -11.18
C VAL A 154 -19.27 13.26 -9.95
N ARG A 155 -20.56 12.96 -10.10
CA ARG A 155 -21.51 12.88 -8.98
C ARG A 155 -21.05 11.84 -7.94
N ALA A 156 -20.64 10.66 -8.40
CA ALA A 156 -20.13 9.60 -7.53
C ALA A 156 -18.85 10.03 -6.78
N ALA A 157 -17.93 10.74 -7.43
CA ALA A 157 -16.72 11.26 -6.79
C ALA A 157 -17.04 12.38 -5.76
N ALA A 158 -18.02 13.23 -6.07
CA ALA A 158 -18.46 14.31 -5.19
C ALA A 158 -19.22 13.80 -3.95
N CYS A 159 -20.01 12.73 -4.10
CA CYS A 159 -20.78 12.09 -3.02
C CYS A 159 -19.90 11.24 -2.07
N THR A 160 -18.60 11.54 -1.96
CA THR A 160 -17.71 10.99 -0.92
C THR A 160 -17.76 11.81 0.36
N ARG A 161 -18.44 12.95 0.33
CA ARG A 161 -18.61 13.89 1.44
C ARG A 161 -20.09 14.02 1.76
N ARG A 162 -20.40 14.54 2.95
CA ARG A 162 -21.79 14.80 3.36
C ARG A 162 -22.44 15.79 2.38
N PRO A 163 -23.47 15.38 1.61
CA PRO A 163 -24.14 16.28 0.70
C PRO A 163 -25.11 17.22 1.44
N PRO A 164 -25.51 18.35 0.83
CA PRO A 164 -26.65 19.14 1.28
C PRO A 164 -27.91 18.28 1.39
N ARG A 165 -28.66 18.42 2.49
CA ARG A 165 -29.82 17.56 2.81
C ARG A 165 -30.93 17.63 1.77
N ASP A 166 -31.12 18.81 1.16
CA ASP A 166 -32.09 19.03 0.09
C ASP A 166 -31.84 18.15 -1.15
N LEU A 167 -30.61 17.66 -1.35
CA LEU A 167 -30.26 16.79 -2.47
C LEU A 167 -30.48 15.30 -2.19
N TYR A 168 -30.81 14.88 -0.96
CA TYR A 168 -30.84 13.46 -0.59
C TYR A 168 -31.82 12.65 -1.46
N GLY A 169 -33.00 13.19 -1.76
CA GLY A 169 -33.97 12.51 -2.63
C GLY A 169 -33.45 12.30 -4.06
N ALA A 170 -32.82 13.31 -4.65
CA ALA A 170 -32.23 13.20 -5.99
C ALA A 170 -31.05 12.22 -6.02
N LEU A 171 -30.20 12.24 -4.98
CA LEU A 171 -29.06 11.33 -4.85
C LEU A 171 -29.49 9.89 -4.59
N LEU A 172 -30.59 9.67 -3.87
CA LEU A 172 -31.19 8.34 -3.70
C LEU A 172 -31.77 7.79 -5.01
N ALA A 173 -32.38 8.64 -5.82
CA ALA A 173 -32.92 8.24 -7.12
C ALA A 173 -31.81 7.85 -8.13
N ASP A 174 -30.66 8.52 -8.08
CA ASP A 174 -29.52 8.31 -8.97
C ASP A 174 -28.67 7.08 -8.56
N PRO A 175 -28.59 6.02 -9.39
CA PRO A 175 -27.81 4.82 -9.07
C PRO A 175 -26.33 5.10 -8.75
N ALA A 176 -25.72 6.13 -9.35
CA ALA A 176 -24.31 6.45 -9.14
C ALA A 176 -24.01 6.99 -7.72
N THR A 177 -25.02 7.58 -7.07
CA THR A 177 -24.88 8.25 -5.78
C THR A 177 -25.70 7.60 -4.66
N ARG A 178 -26.68 6.75 -4.98
CA ARG A 178 -27.56 6.05 -4.02
C ARG A 178 -26.81 5.40 -2.87
N ARG A 179 -25.92 4.44 -3.15
CA ARG A 179 -25.12 3.77 -2.09
C ARG A 179 -24.29 4.73 -1.24
N ARG A 180 -23.86 5.85 -1.84
CA ARG A 180 -22.95 6.82 -1.23
C ARG A 180 -23.67 7.77 -0.29
N VAL A 181 -24.96 8.06 -0.55
CA VAL A 181 -25.75 8.94 0.32
C VAL A 181 -26.27 8.22 1.56
N VAL A 182 -26.42 6.88 1.52
CA VAL A 182 -26.95 6.05 2.63
C VAL A 182 -26.35 6.38 4.00
N PRO A 183 -25.02 6.51 4.19
CA PRO A 183 -24.44 6.80 5.50
C PRO A 183 -24.81 8.17 6.10
N PHE A 184 -25.40 9.07 5.31
CA PHE A 184 -25.79 10.41 5.74
C PHE A 184 -27.29 10.56 6.03
N LEU A 185 -28.09 9.53 5.74
CA LEU A 185 -29.54 9.55 5.89
C LEU A 185 -29.93 9.44 7.37
N ASP A 186 -31.00 10.16 7.73
CA ASP A 186 -31.80 9.82 8.89
C ASP A 186 -32.77 8.71 8.43
N LEU A 187 -32.37 7.44 8.63
CA LEU A 187 -32.97 6.30 7.95
C LEU A 187 -34.31 5.90 8.61
N ASP A 188 -35.42 6.34 8.00
CA ASP A 188 -36.76 5.88 8.37
C ASP A 188 -37.03 4.44 7.90
N GLY A 189 -38.10 3.83 8.41
CA GLY A 189 -38.42 2.43 8.13
C GLY A 189 -38.80 2.14 6.68
N GLU A 190 -39.41 3.09 5.97
CA GLU A 190 -39.82 2.92 4.58
C GLU A 190 -38.60 2.96 3.65
N THR A 191 -37.76 3.98 3.81
CA THR A 191 -36.48 4.13 3.12
C THR A 191 -35.56 2.95 3.42
N ALA A 192 -35.49 2.49 4.69
CA ALA A 192 -34.73 1.30 5.06
C ALA A 192 -35.20 0.05 4.32
N ALA A 193 -36.52 -0.19 4.27
CA ALA A 193 -37.08 -1.36 3.61
C ALA A 193 -36.83 -1.33 2.09
N ALA A 194 -36.99 -0.16 1.46
CA ALA A 194 -36.70 0.03 0.05
C ALA A 194 -35.23 -0.25 -0.28
N LEU A 195 -34.29 0.31 0.50
CA LEU A 195 -32.85 0.13 0.24
C LEU A 195 -32.35 -1.28 0.64
N ALA A 196 -32.98 -1.95 1.61
CA ALA A 196 -32.69 -3.34 1.94
C ALA A 196 -33.11 -4.32 0.83
N GLY A 197 -34.03 -3.92 -0.05
CA GLY A 197 -34.42 -4.65 -1.25
C GLY A 197 -33.81 -4.10 -2.55
N ASP A 198 -32.84 -3.19 -2.47
CA ASP A 198 -32.21 -2.60 -3.65
C ASP A 198 -31.50 -3.69 -4.48
N PRO A 199 -31.61 -3.69 -5.82
CA PRO A 199 -30.90 -4.66 -6.66
C PRO A 199 -29.36 -4.57 -6.51
N ASP A 200 -28.80 -3.40 -6.20
CA ASP A 200 -27.37 -3.19 -6.00
C ASP A 200 -26.92 -3.70 -4.62
N GLU A 201 -26.10 -4.76 -4.61
CA GLU A 201 -25.54 -5.35 -3.38
C GLU A 201 -24.71 -4.35 -2.57
N ASP A 202 -23.97 -3.45 -3.23
CA ASP A 202 -23.19 -2.40 -2.55
C ASP A 202 -24.10 -1.43 -1.79
N THR A 203 -25.33 -1.16 -2.29
CA THR A 203 -26.34 -0.37 -1.59
C THR A 203 -26.87 -1.14 -0.38
N ARG A 204 -27.22 -2.42 -0.54
CA ARG A 204 -27.68 -3.27 0.58
C ARG A 204 -26.60 -3.41 1.67
N GLU A 205 -25.32 -3.49 1.29
CA GLU A 205 -24.20 -3.55 2.23
C GLU A 205 -24.12 -2.26 3.06
N ARG A 206 -24.27 -1.08 2.42
CA ARG A 206 -24.27 0.21 3.12
C ARG A 206 -25.42 0.33 4.10
N VAL A 207 -26.59 -0.20 3.74
CA VAL A 207 -27.77 -0.28 4.62
C VAL A 207 -27.51 -1.21 5.80
N ALA A 208 -26.92 -2.39 5.57
CA ALA A 208 -26.54 -3.34 6.62
C ALA A 208 -25.62 -2.69 7.68
N ARG A 209 -24.69 -1.83 7.25
CA ARG A 209 -23.78 -1.09 8.16
C ARG A 209 -24.45 0.09 8.87
N HIS A 210 -25.65 0.51 8.46
CA HIS A 210 -26.28 1.73 8.97
C HIS A 210 -26.73 1.57 10.43
N PRO A 211 -26.35 2.47 11.36
CA PRO A 211 -26.64 2.32 12.79
C PRO A 211 -28.14 2.32 13.12
N GLN A 212 -28.96 2.99 12.29
CA GLN A 212 -30.41 3.08 12.47
C GLN A 212 -31.20 1.96 11.76
N LEU A 213 -30.53 0.95 11.19
CA LEU A 213 -31.22 -0.17 10.53
C LEU A 213 -32.14 -0.92 11.52
N PRO A 214 -33.45 -1.06 11.23
CA PRO A 214 -34.36 -1.84 12.07
C PRO A 214 -33.94 -3.31 12.19
N ALA A 215 -34.12 -3.90 13.37
CA ALA A 215 -33.68 -5.27 13.68
C ALA A 215 -34.25 -6.33 12.72
N HIS A 216 -35.51 -6.19 12.30
CA HIS A 216 -36.12 -7.14 11.36
C HIS A 216 -35.49 -7.08 9.96
N LEU A 217 -35.04 -5.91 9.50
CA LEU A 217 -34.32 -5.75 8.24
C LEU A 217 -32.87 -6.20 8.35
N ARG A 218 -32.20 -5.97 9.48
CA ARG A 218 -30.88 -6.57 9.76
C ARG A 218 -30.95 -8.10 9.69
N ASP A 219 -31.96 -8.70 10.29
CA ASP A 219 -32.14 -10.16 10.28
C ASP A 219 -32.48 -10.69 8.89
N LEU A 220 -33.17 -9.90 8.06
CA LEU A 220 -33.36 -10.18 6.64
C LEU A 220 -32.02 -10.18 5.89
N LEU A 221 -31.25 -9.08 5.99
CA LEU A 221 -29.95 -8.91 5.30
C LEU A 221 -28.88 -9.90 5.78
N ALA A 222 -29.02 -10.48 6.98
CA ALA A 222 -28.15 -11.56 7.42
C ALA A 222 -28.28 -12.85 6.59
N ARG A 223 -29.34 -12.97 5.80
CA ARG A 223 -29.60 -14.06 4.84
C ARG A 223 -29.47 -13.59 3.39
N ASP A 224 -28.88 -12.42 3.17
CA ASP A 224 -28.67 -11.88 1.83
C ASP A 224 -27.82 -12.86 1.00
N PRO A 225 -28.12 -13.04 -0.30
CA PRO A 225 -27.28 -13.85 -1.19
C PRO A 225 -25.85 -13.32 -1.28
N ASP A 226 -25.64 -12.01 -1.13
CA ASP A 226 -24.30 -11.41 -1.20
C ASP A 226 -23.50 -11.60 0.12
N ALA A 227 -22.24 -12.02 -0.03
CA ALA A 227 -21.36 -12.30 1.10
C ALA A 227 -20.94 -11.01 1.85
N GLY A 228 -20.76 -9.91 1.15
CA GLY A 228 -20.41 -8.60 1.70
C GLY A 228 -21.53 -8.05 2.58
N VAL A 229 -22.78 -8.15 2.14
CA VAL A 229 -23.97 -7.77 2.92
C VAL A 229 -24.06 -8.58 4.22
N ARG A 230 -23.85 -9.90 4.16
CA ARG A 230 -23.84 -10.75 5.36
C ARG A 230 -22.70 -10.35 6.31
N ALA A 231 -21.49 -10.11 5.79
CA ALA A 231 -20.34 -9.65 6.59
C ALA A 231 -20.61 -8.30 7.27
N ALA A 232 -21.24 -7.36 6.57
CA ALA A 232 -21.66 -6.08 7.14
C ALA A 232 -22.63 -6.26 8.33
N VAL A 233 -23.53 -7.25 8.29
CA VAL A 233 -24.36 -7.59 9.44
C VAL A 233 -23.52 -8.20 10.57
N PHE A 234 -22.59 -9.10 10.29
CA PHE A 234 -21.70 -9.69 11.31
C PHE A 234 -20.98 -8.60 12.14
N GLU A 235 -20.50 -7.56 11.45
CA GLU A 235 -19.71 -6.47 12.03
C GLU A 235 -20.46 -5.56 13.00
N ARG A 236 -21.80 -5.58 13.01
CA ARG A 236 -22.58 -4.73 13.90
C ARG A 236 -22.56 -5.21 15.34
N ALA A 237 -22.51 -4.27 16.28
CA ALA A 237 -22.52 -4.54 17.72
C ALA A 237 -23.80 -5.26 18.17
N ASP A 238 -24.95 -4.90 17.58
CA ASP A 238 -26.29 -5.38 17.94
C ASP A 238 -26.67 -6.71 17.28
N THR A 239 -25.78 -7.32 16.49
CA THR A 239 -26.03 -8.61 15.84
C THR A 239 -26.06 -9.74 16.87
N PRO A 240 -27.18 -10.48 17.00
CA PRO A 240 -27.30 -11.58 17.95
C PRO A 240 -26.26 -12.67 17.72
N ALA A 241 -25.79 -13.32 18.79
CA ALA A 241 -24.73 -14.34 18.72
C ALA A 241 -25.05 -15.48 17.75
N GLN A 242 -26.31 -15.95 17.72
CA GLN A 242 -26.75 -17.01 16.80
C GLN A 242 -26.74 -16.56 15.33
N LEU A 243 -26.99 -15.27 15.08
CA LEU A 243 -26.94 -14.71 13.74
C LEU A 243 -25.48 -14.55 13.29
N ARG A 244 -24.64 -14.01 14.18
CA ARG A 244 -23.21 -13.85 13.96
C ARG A 244 -22.52 -15.19 13.65
N ALA A 245 -22.86 -16.24 14.41
CA ALA A 245 -22.32 -17.59 14.19
C ALA A 245 -22.70 -18.16 12.82
N ARG A 246 -23.99 -18.04 12.42
CA ARG A 246 -24.45 -18.51 11.11
C ARG A 246 -23.78 -17.81 9.94
N ILE A 247 -23.62 -16.48 10.03
CA ILE A 247 -22.92 -15.70 9.00
C ILE A 247 -21.48 -16.20 8.87
N HIS A 248 -20.76 -16.30 10.00
CA HIS A 248 -19.37 -16.74 10.00
C HIS A 248 -19.20 -18.16 9.44
N GLU A 249 -20.07 -19.09 9.85
CA GLU A 249 -20.05 -20.47 9.35
C GLU A 249 -20.26 -20.52 7.82
N GLY A 250 -21.23 -19.76 7.31
CA GLY A 250 -21.48 -19.68 5.87
C GLY A 250 -20.29 -19.11 5.08
N LEU A 251 -19.69 -18.02 5.56
CA LEU A 251 -18.52 -17.41 4.92
C LEU A 251 -17.28 -18.31 4.98
N LEU A 252 -17.03 -18.94 6.13
CA LEU A 252 -15.93 -19.89 6.32
C LEU A 252 -16.08 -21.14 5.43
N ALA A 253 -17.31 -21.61 5.21
CA ALA A 253 -17.57 -22.72 4.30
C ALA A 253 -17.19 -22.38 2.86
N GLY A 254 -17.51 -21.17 2.38
CA GLY A 254 -17.08 -20.71 1.06
C GLY A 254 -15.57 -20.55 0.96
N TYR A 255 -14.93 -19.91 1.95
CA TYR A 255 -13.47 -19.80 2.03
C TYR A 255 -12.76 -21.17 1.93
N ARG A 256 -13.22 -22.18 2.67
CA ARG A 256 -12.63 -23.53 2.65
C ARG A 256 -12.80 -24.23 1.31
N ARG A 257 -13.86 -23.94 0.56
CA ARG A 257 -14.05 -24.50 -0.79
C ARG A 257 -13.04 -23.90 -1.77
N VAL A 258 -12.76 -22.60 -1.66
CA VAL A 258 -11.70 -21.94 -2.44
C VAL A 258 -10.30 -22.47 -2.11
N GLU A 259 -9.99 -22.71 -0.83
CA GLU A 259 -8.67 -23.21 -0.42
C GLU A 259 -8.43 -24.71 -0.70
N ALA A 260 -9.48 -25.48 -0.98
CA ALA A 260 -9.33 -26.90 -1.27
C ALA A 260 -8.54 -27.11 -2.58
N PRO A 261 -7.60 -28.08 -2.65
CA PRO A 261 -6.89 -28.38 -3.89
C PRO A 261 -7.87 -28.70 -5.02
N LEU A 262 -7.88 -27.86 -6.05
CA LEU A 262 -8.81 -27.90 -7.18
C LEU A 262 -8.87 -29.31 -7.81
N ALA A 263 -10.07 -29.88 -7.86
CA ALA A 263 -10.41 -30.90 -8.85
C ALA A 263 -11.14 -30.17 -9.98
N ASP A 264 -10.40 -29.79 -11.03
CA ASP A 264 -10.83 -29.39 -12.39
C ASP A 264 -12.07 -28.46 -12.59
N ASP A 265 -12.66 -27.90 -11.53
CA ASP A 265 -13.86 -27.05 -11.61
C ASP A 265 -13.48 -25.57 -11.47
N GLU A 266 -13.97 -24.75 -12.40
CA GLU A 266 -13.89 -23.30 -12.31
C GLU A 266 -14.61 -22.87 -11.03
N GLY A 267 -13.93 -22.17 -10.12
CA GLY A 267 -14.48 -21.80 -8.82
C GLY A 267 -15.82 -21.06 -8.92
N ASP A 268 -16.76 -21.39 -8.03
CA ASP A 268 -18.04 -20.67 -7.91
C ASP A 268 -17.77 -19.22 -7.48
N ASP A 269 -18.20 -18.23 -8.28
CA ASP A 269 -18.07 -16.79 -7.98
C ASP A 269 -18.58 -16.46 -6.55
N GLY A 270 -19.60 -17.19 -6.08
CA GLY A 270 -20.13 -17.05 -4.72
C GLY A 270 -19.14 -17.44 -3.61
N ASP A 271 -18.28 -18.43 -3.86
CA ASP A 271 -17.26 -18.89 -2.93
C ASP A 271 -16.09 -17.92 -2.84
N GLU A 272 -15.70 -17.31 -3.96
CA GLU A 272 -14.71 -16.24 -3.97
C GLU A 272 -15.17 -15.04 -3.15
N LEU A 273 -16.43 -14.61 -3.33
CA LEU A 273 -17.01 -13.53 -2.53
C LEU A 273 -17.06 -13.89 -1.04
N CYS A 274 -17.39 -15.14 -0.69
CA CYS A 274 -17.33 -15.62 0.69
C CYS A 274 -15.91 -15.58 1.27
N SER A 275 -14.91 -15.97 0.47
CA SER A 275 -13.50 -15.92 0.83
C SER A 275 -13.05 -14.48 1.13
N ILE A 276 -13.37 -13.54 0.24
CA ILE A 276 -13.07 -12.11 0.40
C ILE A 276 -13.74 -11.56 1.67
N ALA A 277 -15.03 -11.84 1.86
CA ALA A 277 -15.78 -11.40 3.01
C ALA A 277 -15.25 -11.99 4.33
N TYR A 278 -14.92 -13.28 4.35
CA TYR A 278 -14.33 -13.96 5.52
C TYR A 278 -13.00 -13.33 5.93
N LEU A 279 -12.07 -13.15 4.98
CA LEU A 279 -10.78 -12.49 5.24
C LEU A 279 -10.96 -11.02 5.67
N GLY A 280 -11.99 -10.35 5.15
CA GLY A 280 -12.40 -9.01 5.58
C GLY A 280 -12.83 -8.96 7.05
N LEU A 281 -13.61 -9.95 7.53
CA LEU A 281 -14.00 -10.05 8.94
C LEU A 281 -12.80 -10.17 9.87
N GLU A 282 -11.73 -10.83 9.44
CA GLU A 282 -10.53 -10.95 10.27
C GLU A 282 -9.72 -9.64 10.40
N GLN A 283 -9.90 -8.71 9.46
CA GLN A 283 -9.18 -7.44 9.39
C GLN A 283 -10.02 -6.24 9.86
N ALA A 284 -11.34 -6.42 10.00
CA ALA A 284 -12.26 -5.35 10.36
C ALA A 284 -11.94 -4.69 11.72
N ALA A 285 -12.29 -3.41 11.84
CA ALA A 285 -11.87 -2.58 12.98
C ALA A 285 -12.61 -2.91 14.28
N TYR A 286 -13.91 -3.22 14.20
CA TYR A 286 -14.85 -3.43 15.31
C TYR A 286 -14.74 -2.39 16.45
N PRO A 287 -15.15 -1.12 16.24
CA PRO A 287 -15.03 -0.07 17.25
C PRO A 287 -15.65 -0.42 18.61
N TRP A 288 -16.80 -1.10 18.61
CA TRP A 288 -17.48 -1.54 19.84
C TRP A 288 -16.70 -2.61 20.63
N VAL A 289 -15.82 -3.39 19.99
CA VAL A 289 -14.86 -4.26 20.71
C VAL A 289 -13.75 -3.42 21.34
N ALA A 290 -13.33 -2.35 20.67
CA ALA A 290 -12.29 -1.49 21.22
C ALA A 290 -12.73 -0.83 22.52
N ASP A 291 -14.01 -0.47 22.63
CA ASP A 291 -14.62 0.15 23.82
C ASP A 291 -14.77 -0.83 25.00
N ASP A 292 -15.10 -2.10 24.74
CA ASP A 292 -15.17 -3.18 25.75
C ASP A 292 -14.51 -4.47 25.24
N PRO A 293 -13.16 -4.59 25.33
CA PRO A 293 -12.41 -5.65 24.66
C PRO A 293 -12.39 -6.98 25.43
N LEU A 294 -12.63 -6.95 26.74
CA LEU A 294 -12.41 -8.12 27.60
C LEU A 294 -13.29 -9.33 27.22
N PRO A 295 -14.59 -9.18 26.88
CA PRO A 295 -15.42 -10.30 26.45
C PRO A 295 -14.93 -10.99 25.17
N TYR A 296 -14.17 -10.26 24.34
CA TYR A 296 -13.76 -10.71 23.02
C TYR A 296 -12.32 -11.21 22.95
N ALA A 297 -11.55 -11.09 24.04
CA ALA A 297 -10.17 -11.55 24.12
C ALA A 297 -10.01 -13.07 23.91
N ALA A 298 -11.07 -13.86 24.19
CA ALA A 298 -11.12 -15.30 23.96
C ALA A 298 -12.23 -15.68 22.94
N SER A 299 -12.61 -14.74 22.07
CA SER A 299 -13.63 -14.97 21.04
C SER A 299 -13.22 -16.10 20.09
N PRO A 300 -14.17 -16.95 19.63
CA PRO A 300 -13.89 -17.93 18.58
C PRO A 300 -13.55 -17.26 17.24
N TYR A 301 -13.97 -16.00 17.06
CA TYR A 301 -13.70 -15.22 15.86
C TYR A 301 -12.37 -14.47 16.00
N VAL A 302 -11.39 -14.83 15.17
CA VAL A 302 -10.04 -14.25 15.20
C VAL A 302 -10.05 -12.72 15.00
N GLY A 303 -10.92 -12.20 14.12
CA GLY A 303 -11.08 -10.76 13.90
C GLY A 303 -11.45 -9.99 15.18
N LEU A 304 -12.31 -10.56 16.02
CA LEU A 304 -12.67 -9.95 17.31
C LEU A 304 -11.52 -10.06 18.33
N ARG A 305 -10.74 -11.17 18.33
CA ARG A 305 -9.53 -11.27 19.17
C ARG A 305 -8.49 -10.23 18.76
N ARG A 306 -8.26 -10.04 17.46
CA ARG A 306 -7.37 -9.00 16.92
C ARG A 306 -7.85 -7.59 17.31
N ALA A 307 -9.16 -7.32 17.26
CA ALA A 307 -9.73 -6.06 17.73
C ALA A 307 -9.55 -5.84 19.24
N ALA A 308 -9.76 -6.89 20.05
CA ALA A 308 -9.52 -6.83 21.49
C ALA A 308 -8.04 -6.57 21.82
N ALA A 309 -7.12 -7.24 21.13
CA ALA A 309 -5.67 -7.04 21.30
C ALA A 309 -5.22 -5.61 20.95
N ARG A 310 -5.83 -4.99 19.92
CA ARG A 310 -5.60 -3.58 19.53
C ARG A 310 -6.04 -2.58 20.58
N SER A 311 -7.06 -2.91 21.39
CA SER A 311 -7.62 -1.96 22.35
C SER A 311 -6.63 -1.64 23.46
N ALA A 312 -6.44 -0.34 23.74
CA ALA A 312 -5.68 0.12 24.91
C ALA A 312 -6.41 -0.20 26.23
N ALA A 313 -7.73 -0.43 26.20
CA ALA A 313 -8.54 -0.77 27.38
C ALA A 313 -8.39 -2.23 27.81
N LEU A 314 -7.71 -3.08 27.03
CA LEU A 314 -7.54 -4.50 27.37
C LEU A 314 -6.65 -4.67 28.61
N PRO A 315 -7.14 -5.33 29.69
CA PRO A 315 -6.36 -5.52 30.91
C PRO A 315 -5.06 -6.31 30.69
N ALA A 316 -4.00 -5.93 31.40
CA ALA A 316 -2.66 -6.54 31.26
C ALA A 316 -2.67 -8.07 31.40
N ARG A 317 -3.47 -8.63 32.31
CA ARG A 317 -3.59 -10.09 32.48
C ARG A 317 -4.21 -10.77 31.25
N ALA A 318 -5.21 -10.15 30.62
CA ALA A 318 -5.82 -10.69 29.40
C ALA A 318 -4.84 -10.58 28.22
N ARG A 319 -4.17 -9.43 28.09
CA ARG A 319 -3.11 -9.21 27.10
C ARG A 319 -1.98 -10.24 27.22
N GLY A 320 -1.51 -10.52 28.43
CA GLY A 320 -0.48 -11.53 28.67
C GLY A 320 -0.87 -12.94 28.20
N ARG A 321 -2.16 -13.31 28.29
CA ARG A 321 -2.65 -14.59 27.74
C ARG A 321 -2.62 -14.61 26.20
N MET A 322 -2.92 -13.48 25.57
CA MET A 322 -2.92 -13.34 24.10
C MET A 322 -1.52 -13.44 23.48
N LEU A 323 -0.44 -13.28 24.26
CA LEU A 323 0.92 -13.57 23.80
C LEU A 323 1.14 -15.07 23.47
N ALA A 324 0.26 -15.94 23.96
CA ALA A 324 0.23 -17.37 23.65
C ALA A 324 -0.91 -17.76 22.69
N ASP A 325 -1.56 -16.79 22.04
CA ASP A 325 -2.63 -17.08 21.05
C ASP A 325 -2.06 -17.86 19.85
N GLU A 326 -2.89 -18.72 19.26
CA GLU A 326 -2.55 -19.47 18.04
C GLU A 326 -2.31 -18.51 16.86
N ASP A 327 -3.07 -17.41 16.79
CA ASP A 327 -2.98 -16.44 15.72
C ASP A 327 -1.76 -15.52 15.91
N ALA A 328 -0.85 -15.52 14.93
CA ALA A 328 0.36 -14.70 14.96
C ALA A 328 0.06 -13.19 15.05
N THR A 329 -1.03 -12.74 14.44
CA THR A 329 -1.42 -11.31 14.47
C THR A 329 -1.95 -10.92 15.85
N VAL A 330 -2.72 -11.80 16.52
CA VAL A 330 -3.12 -11.59 17.91
C VAL A 330 -1.90 -11.48 18.82
N ARG A 331 -0.92 -12.38 18.70
CA ARG A 331 0.33 -12.32 19.48
C ARG A 331 1.07 -11.00 19.27
N LEU A 332 1.17 -10.56 18.02
CA LEU A 332 1.83 -9.30 17.64
C LEU A 332 1.12 -8.07 18.23
N LEU A 333 -0.21 -8.01 18.10
CA LEU A 333 -1.04 -6.92 18.63
C LEU A 333 -1.06 -6.91 20.17
N ALA A 334 -1.00 -8.08 20.79
CA ALA A 334 -0.87 -8.20 22.24
C ALA A 334 0.48 -7.63 22.70
N LEU A 335 1.57 -7.98 22.02
CA LEU A 335 2.91 -7.48 22.31
C LEU A 335 2.99 -5.96 22.13
N SER A 336 2.44 -5.41 21.04
CA SER A 336 2.51 -3.98 20.76
C SER A 336 1.83 -3.09 21.80
N GLY A 337 0.76 -3.59 22.44
CA GLY A 337 0.09 -2.90 23.53
C GLY A 337 0.62 -3.27 24.93
N THR A 338 1.67 -4.08 25.03
CA THR A 338 2.31 -4.42 26.31
C THR A 338 3.27 -3.30 26.71
N VAL A 339 3.17 -2.81 27.94
CA VAL A 339 4.12 -1.84 28.49
C VAL A 339 5.39 -2.58 28.90
N ASP A 340 6.54 -2.12 28.42
CA ASP A 340 7.87 -2.69 28.68
C ASP A 340 7.94 -4.22 28.49
N PRO A 341 7.67 -4.73 27.27
CA PRO A 341 7.67 -6.16 26.99
C PRO A 341 9.06 -6.77 27.22
N ASP A 342 9.09 -7.96 27.81
CA ASP A 342 10.32 -8.72 28.04
C ASP A 342 11.00 -9.08 26.70
N PRO A 343 12.27 -8.69 26.48
CA PRO A 343 13.04 -9.08 25.30
C PRO A 343 13.07 -10.58 25.04
N ALA A 344 13.04 -11.43 26.07
CA ALA A 344 13.01 -12.88 25.88
C ALA A 344 11.70 -13.35 25.23
N VAL A 345 10.57 -12.75 25.62
CA VAL A 345 9.26 -13.03 25.01
C VAL A 345 9.24 -12.56 23.55
N ALA A 346 9.81 -11.39 23.27
CA ALA A 346 9.89 -10.88 21.91
C ALA A 346 10.80 -11.73 21.01
N GLU A 347 11.93 -12.23 21.51
CA GLU A 347 12.80 -13.15 20.77
C GLU A 347 12.10 -14.49 20.49
N ASP A 348 11.42 -15.06 21.47
CA ASP A 348 10.64 -16.28 21.27
C ASP A 348 9.52 -16.08 20.23
N LEU A 349 8.80 -14.96 20.32
CA LEU A 349 7.79 -14.60 19.33
C LEU A 349 8.40 -14.40 17.94
N GLU A 350 9.57 -13.77 17.83
CA GLU A 350 10.27 -13.55 16.56
C GLU A 350 10.68 -14.89 15.91
N ARG A 351 11.09 -15.87 16.71
CA ARG A 351 11.43 -17.23 16.22
C ARG A 351 10.20 -18.01 15.76
N ARG A 352 9.05 -17.81 16.41
CA ARG A 352 7.75 -18.41 16.06
C ARG A 352 6.92 -17.55 15.10
N HIS A 353 7.49 -16.47 14.58
CA HIS A 353 6.76 -15.52 13.76
C HIS A 353 6.63 -16.06 12.34
N GLU A 354 5.40 -16.39 11.96
CA GLU A 354 5.06 -16.73 10.59
C GLU A 354 5.06 -15.45 9.75
N ARG A 355 5.99 -15.39 8.80
CA ARG A 355 6.22 -14.21 7.97
C ARG A 355 5.17 -14.18 6.86
N GLY A 356 4.06 -13.50 7.13
CA GLY A 356 2.98 -13.28 6.18
C GLY A 356 3.11 -11.98 5.40
N LYS A 357 2.06 -11.63 4.66
CA LYS A 357 1.90 -10.31 4.00
C LYS A 357 1.56 -9.19 4.99
N SER A 358 1.13 -9.54 6.21
CA SER A 358 0.83 -8.60 7.29
C SER A 358 2.10 -7.93 7.79
N GLY A 359 2.12 -6.59 7.78
CA GLY A 359 3.28 -5.81 8.19
C GLY A 359 3.54 -5.84 9.70
N GLY A 360 4.80 -5.63 10.08
CA GLY A 360 5.26 -5.57 11.47
C GLY A 360 5.73 -6.93 12.00
N ARG A 361 6.70 -6.91 12.93
CA ARG A 361 7.25 -8.10 13.59
C ARG A 361 7.44 -7.87 15.09
N PRO A 362 7.53 -8.94 15.92
CA PRO A 362 7.69 -8.80 17.36
C PRO A 362 8.82 -7.86 17.78
N ALA A 363 9.95 -7.91 17.07
CA ALA A 363 11.09 -7.04 17.33
C ALA A 363 10.77 -5.53 17.21
N ASP A 364 9.77 -5.10 16.45
CA ASP A 364 9.44 -3.67 16.25
C ASP A 364 8.91 -3.00 17.52
N PHE A 365 8.40 -3.79 18.46
CA PHE A 365 7.79 -3.31 19.70
C PHE A 365 8.73 -3.37 20.90
N VAL A 366 9.95 -3.88 20.72
CA VAL A 366 10.90 -4.12 21.81
C VAL A 366 12.28 -3.57 21.48
N ARG A 367 12.91 -2.95 22.47
CA ARG A 367 14.33 -2.56 22.39
C ARG A 367 15.19 -3.68 22.97
N PHE A 368 15.83 -4.45 22.10
CA PHE A 368 16.77 -5.47 22.53
C PHE A 368 18.06 -4.84 23.08
N PRO A 369 18.66 -5.42 24.14
CA PRO A 369 19.99 -5.03 24.60
C PRO A 369 21.05 -5.19 23.49
N PRO A 370 22.09 -4.32 23.42
CA PRO A 370 23.14 -4.43 22.40
C PRO A 370 23.83 -5.79 22.36
N ALA A 371 24.02 -6.43 23.51
CA ALA A 371 24.60 -7.79 23.58
C ALA A 371 23.74 -8.82 22.83
N THR A 372 22.41 -8.71 22.93
CA THR A 372 21.46 -9.58 22.21
C THR A 372 21.51 -9.30 20.72
N LEU A 373 21.52 -8.04 20.30
CA LEU A 373 21.63 -7.65 18.88
C LEU A 373 22.93 -8.15 18.25
N ARG A 374 24.04 -8.08 18.97
CA ARG A 374 25.34 -8.61 18.51
C ARG A 374 25.33 -10.14 18.40
N ARG A 375 24.69 -10.84 19.34
CA ARG A 375 24.48 -12.30 19.24
C ARG A 375 23.67 -12.66 18.01
N PHE A 376 22.63 -11.89 17.70
CA PHE A 376 21.82 -12.12 16.50
C PHE A 376 22.63 -12.03 15.20
N GLY A 377 23.69 -11.23 15.15
CA GLY A 377 24.58 -11.11 13.99
C GLY A 377 25.33 -12.39 13.59
N SER A 378 25.13 -13.50 14.29
CA SER A 378 25.63 -14.83 13.92
C SER A 378 24.56 -15.92 14.08
N ASP A 379 23.30 -15.54 14.20
CA ASP A 379 22.18 -16.49 14.32
C ASP A 379 22.00 -17.25 12.99
N PRO A 380 21.66 -18.56 13.04
CA PRO A 380 21.34 -19.32 11.83
C PRO A 380 20.17 -18.72 11.04
N ASP A 381 19.19 -18.11 11.71
CA ASP A 381 18.07 -17.45 11.04
C ASP A 381 18.51 -16.08 10.46
N PRO A 382 18.49 -15.90 9.12
CA PRO A 382 18.86 -14.63 8.50
C PRO A 382 18.02 -13.44 8.96
N HIS A 383 16.76 -13.64 9.36
CA HIS A 383 15.90 -12.55 9.80
C HIS A 383 16.28 -12.03 11.19
N LEU A 384 16.79 -12.91 12.05
CA LEU A 384 17.40 -12.50 13.31
C LEU A 384 18.71 -11.77 13.03
N ARG A 385 19.55 -12.23 12.08
CA ARG A 385 20.78 -11.50 11.70
C ARG A 385 20.53 -10.04 11.33
N VAL A 386 19.44 -9.75 10.62
CA VAL A 386 19.04 -8.37 10.28
C VAL A 386 18.80 -7.50 11.52
N LEU A 387 18.36 -8.07 12.65
CA LEU A 387 18.15 -7.31 13.89
C LEU A 387 19.44 -6.69 14.42
N ALA A 388 20.61 -7.27 14.14
CA ALA A 388 21.90 -6.70 14.55
C ALA A 388 22.09 -5.25 14.08
N LEU A 389 21.50 -4.87 12.93
CA LEU A 389 21.53 -3.51 12.38
C LEU A 389 20.83 -2.47 13.26
N ARG A 390 20.09 -2.89 14.29
CA ARG A 390 19.47 -1.99 15.28
C ARG A 390 20.43 -1.56 16.39
N ASP A 391 21.64 -2.14 16.46
CA ASP A 391 22.67 -1.70 17.41
C ASP A 391 23.20 -0.33 16.94
N PRO A 392 22.94 0.77 17.66
CA PRO A 392 23.45 2.09 17.27
C PRO A 392 24.99 2.13 17.23
N ASP A 393 25.62 1.23 17.99
CA ASP A 393 27.07 1.08 18.07
C ASP A 393 27.60 -0.10 17.25
N LEU A 394 26.89 -0.52 16.18
CA LEU A 394 27.25 -1.66 15.35
C LEU A 394 28.76 -1.72 15.04
N PRO A 395 29.48 -2.77 15.50
CA PRO A 395 30.90 -2.91 15.22
C PRO A 395 31.17 -3.04 13.72
N ALA A 396 32.19 -2.34 13.20
CA ALA A 396 32.51 -2.32 11.78
C ALA A 396 32.71 -3.73 11.19
N ALA A 397 33.45 -4.61 11.89
CA ALA A 397 33.65 -6.00 11.47
C ALA A 397 32.33 -6.80 11.38
N LEU A 398 31.36 -6.51 12.24
CA LEU A 398 30.04 -7.13 12.17
C LEU A 398 29.24 -6.57 10.98
N ALA A 399 29.30 -5.25 10.73
CA ALA A 399 28.66 -4.62 9.59
C ALA A 399 29.20 -5.17 8.25
N GLU A 400 30.53 -5.32 8.13
CA GLU A 400 31.18 -5.90 6.95
C GLU A 400 30.76 -7.36 6.73
N ARG A 401 30.71 -8.15 7.80
CA ARG A 401 30.25 -9.54 7.72
C ARG A 401 28.80 -9.64 7.28
N LEU A 402 27.92 -8.77 7.75
CA LEU A 402 26.51 -8.73 7.32
C LEU A 402 26.38 -8.23 5.88
N ALA A 403 27.22 -7.29 5.45
CA ALA A 403 27.26 -6.83 4.06
C ALA A 403 27.73 -7.94 3.10
N ALA A 404 28.57 -8.86 3.57
CA ALA A 404 29.03 -10.03 2.82
C ALA A 404 28.25 -11.32 3.16
N ASP A 405 27.07 -11.20 3.78
CA ASP A 405 26.29 -12.36 4.22
C ASP A 405 25.86 -13.25 3.05
N ALA A 406 25.90 -14.58 3.22
CA ALA A 406 25.47 -15.52 2.19
C ALA A 406 24.01 -15.32 1.77
N ASN A 407 23.15 -14.86 2.69
CA ASN A 407 21.74 -14.63 2.43
C ASN A 407 21.49 -13.21 1.90
N ALA A 408 20.92 -13.11 0.69
CA ALA A 408 20.65 -11.83 0.05
C ALA A 408 19.67 -10.93 0.81
N HIS A 409 18.75 -11.49 1.62
CA HIS A 409 17.87 -10.71 2.48
C HIS A 409 18.66 -9.87 3.50
N VAL A 410 19.70 -10.47 4.09
CA VAL A 410 20.57 -9.77 5.06
C VAL A 410 21.34 -8.66 4.37
N ARG A 411 21.97 -8.94 3.22
CA ARG A 411 22.71 -7.95 2.44
C ARG A 411 21.82 -6.79 1.99
N ARG A 412 20.60 -7.08 1.53
CA ARG A 412 19.59 -6.08 1.16
C ARG A 412 19.23 -5.20 2.35
N ALA A 413 19.02 -5.79 3.53
CA ALA A 413 18.71 -5.05 4.75
C ALA A 413 19.88 -4.14 5.17
N VAL A 414 21.13 -4.60 5.04
CA VAL A 414 22.32 -3.77 5.28
C VAL A 414 22.34 -2.58 4.34
N ALA A 415 22.14 -2.80 3.04
CA ALA A 415 22.12 -1.73 2.03
C ALA A 415 21.03 -0.68 2.30
N ALA A 416 19.82 -1.13 2.64
CA ALA A 416 18.66 -0.29 2.92
C ALA A 416 18.71 0.41 4.30
N SER A 417 19.54 -0.07 5.23
CA SER A 417 19.55 0.42 6.62
C SER A 417 19.97 1.89 6.77
N GLY A 418 20.79 2.41 5.85
CA GLY A 418 21.43 3.72 5.99
C GLY A 418 22.29 3.83 7.26
N HIS A 419 22.77 2.70 7.80
CA HIS A 419 23.45 2.68 9.09
C HIS A 419 24.73 3.53 9.06
N PRO A 420 24.91 4.52 9.97
CA PRO A 420 25.99 5.50 9.88
C PRO A 420 27.40 4.90 10.04
N ARG A 421 27.49 3.68 10.62
CA ARG A 421 28.75 2.92 10.76
C ARG A 421 29.03 1.94 9.62
N LEU A 422 28.21 1.92 8.57
CA LEU A 422 28.47 1.07 7.41
C LEU A 422 29.70 1.58 6.64
N PRO A 423 30.76 0.77 6.47
CA PRO A 423 31.93 1.21 5.71
C PRO A 423 31.57 1.49 4.24
N ALA A 424 32.12 2.56 3.67
CA ALA A 424 31.85 2.94 2.28
C ALA A 424 32.22 1.83 1.28
N ALA A 425 33.32 1.10 1.54
CA ALA A 425 33.73 -0.04 0.71
C ALA A 425 32.68 -1.16 0.70
N ALA A 426 32.05 -1.44 1.84
CA ALA A 426 30.98 -2.43 1.93
C ALA A 426 29.73 -1.98 1.15
N LEU A 427 29.35 -0.69 1.23
CA LEU A 427 28.23 -0.16 0.44
C LEU A 427 28.50 -0.22 -1.07
N LEU A 428 29.72 0.09 -1.50
CA LEU A 428 30.11 -0.01 -2.92
C LEU A 428 30.14 -1.47 -3.40
N ALA A 429 30.53 -2.40 -2.55
CA ALA A 429 30.42 -3.83 -2.85
C ALA A 429 28.95 -4.28 -3.00
N LEU A 430 28.05 -3.78 -2.15
CA LEU A 430 26.60 -4.04 -2.26
C LEU A 430 25.97 -3.40 -3.51
N LEU A 431 26.46 -2.24 -3.96
CA LEU A 431 26.09 -1.68 -5.27
C LEU A 431 26.52 -2.61 -6.41
N GLY A 432 27.61 -3.34 -6.18
CA GLY A 432 28.18 -4.40 -7.01
C GLY A 432 27.54 -5.77 -6.86
N ASP A 433 26.47 -5.94 -6.05
CA ASP A 433 25.90 -7.27 -5.77
C ASP A 433 25.29 -7.94 -7.01
N ALA A 434 25.35 -9.27 -7.04
CA ALA A 434 24.75 -10.09 -8.09
C ALA A 434 23.21 -10.11 -7.99
N GLU A 435 22.67 -10.00 -6.77
CA GLU A 435 21.23 -9.93 -6.55
C GLU A 435 20.74 -8.50 -6.80
N GLY A 436 19.89 -8.33 -7.82
CA GLY A 436 19.44 -7.02 -8.28
C GLY A 436 18.77 -6.18 -7.18
N GLN A 437 17.99 -6.80 -6.30
CA GLN A 437 17.31 -6.10 -5.20
C GLN A 437 18.28 -5.55 -4.15
N VAL A 438 19.44 -6.19 -3.96
CA VAL A 438 20.50 -5.71 -3.06
C VAL A 438 21.16 -4.47 -3.67
N ALA A 439 21.52 -4.56 -4.95
CA ALA A 439 22.13 -3.46 -5.69
C ALA A 439 21.21 -2.23 -5.78
N GLU A 440 19.91 -2.44 -6.05
CA GLU A 440 18.88 -1.38 -6.00
C GLU A 440 18.80 -0.72 -4.63
N SER A 441 18.82 -1.50 -3.55
CA SER A 441 18.78 -0.97 -2.17
C SER A 441 20.06 -0.20 -1.82
N ALA A 442 21.21 -0.61 -2.36
CA ALA A 442 22.46 0.14 -2.20
C ALA A 442 22.42 1.45 -2.99
N ALA A 443 21.82 1.44 -4.18
CA ALA A 443 21.63 2.63 -5.02
C ALA A 443 20.71 3.67 -4.37
N SER A 444 19.72 3.26 -3.57
CA SER A 444 18.82 4.16 -2.84
C SER A 444 19.40 4.71 -1.53
N SER A 445 20.55 4.19 -1.08
CA SER A 445 21.18 4.58 0.19
C SER A 445 21.58 6.06 0.21
N THR A 446 21.23 6.75 1.31
CA THR A 446 21.63 8.15 1.55
C THR A 446 23.14 8.31 1.75
N LEU A 447 23.86 7.21 1.99
CA LEU A 447 25.31 7.16 2.15
C LEU A 447 26.05 6.96 0.82
N LEU A 448 25.35 6.74 -0.28
CA LEU A 448 25.98 6.51 -1.58
C LEU A 448 26.72 7.77 -2.07
N PRO A 449 28.02 7.69 -2.39
CA PRO A 449 28.75 8.86 -2.88
C PRO A 449 28.28 9.32 -4.26
N ARG A 450 28.27 10.64 -4.52
CA ARG A 450 27.91 11.23 -5.82
C ARG A 450 28.68 10.61 -6.99
N GLY A 451 29.96 10.29 -6.79
CA GLY A 451 30.79 9.64 -7.81
C GLY A 451 30.26 8.27 -8.26
N ALA A 452 29.73 7.49 -7.32
CA ALA A 452 29.13 6.19 -7.62
C ALA A 452 27.79 6.35 -8.37
N MET A 453 26.95 7.31 -7.95
CA MET A 453 25.71 7.66 -8.68
C MET A 453 26.01 8.03 -10.13
N ARG A 454 27.05 8.86 -10.34
CA ARG A 454 27.50 9.30 -11.66
C ARG A 454 27.96 8.11 -12.52
N ALA A 455 28.75 7.21 -11.95
CA ALA A 455 29.28 6.04 -12.66
C ALA A 455 28.17 5.09 -13.16
N VAL A 456 27.13 4.85 -12.34
CA VAL A 456 25.95 4.06 -12.75
C VAL A 456 25.26 4.70 -13.95
N LEU A 457 25.04 6.01 -13.92
CA LEU A 457 24.41 6.75 -15.02
C LEU A 457 25.30 6.81 -16.27
N ASP A 458 26.61 6.96 -16.12
CA ASP A 458 27.54 6.97 -17.25
C ASP A 458 27.52 5.62 -17.98
N ARG A 459 27.42 4.49 -17.23
CA ARG A 459 27.20 3.16 -17.81
C ARG A 459 25.87 3.06 -18.54
N ALA A 460 24.78 3.58 -17.95
CA ALA A 460 23.46 3.55 -18.59
C ALA A 460 23.40 4.37 -19.89
N ASP A 461 23.99 5.56 -19.88
CA ASP A 461 24.06 6.43 -21.05
C ASP A 461 24.90 5.81 -22.17
N ALA A 462 25.99 5.12 -21.84
CA ALA A 462 26.83 4.42 -22.82
C ALA A 462 26.06 3.30 -23.53
N LEU A 463 25.33 2.47 -22.78
CA LEU A 463 24.52 1.38 -23.36
C LEU A 463 23.40 1.90 -24.25
N ARG A 464 22.72 2.98 -23.83
CA ARG A 464 21.68 3.61 -24.64
C ARG A 464 22.24 4.15 -25.96
N ARG A 465 23.39 4.83 -25.92
CA ARG A 465 24.06 5.32 -27.15
C ARG A 465 24.45 4.18 -28.07
N GLY A 466 24.99 3.09 -27.54
CA GLY A 466 25.35 1.90 -28.32
C GLY A 466 24.17 1.29 -29.09
N ARG A 467 23.00 1.21 -28.45
CA ARG A 467 21.77 0.70 -29.10
C ARG A 467 21.21 1.62 -30.18
N ALA A 468 21.27 2.93 -29.98
CA ALA A 468 20.84 3.89 -31.01
C ALA A 468 21.69 3.79 -32.28
N VAL A 469 23.01 3.58 -32.12
CA VAL A 469 23.92 3.40 -33.25
C VAL A 469 23.69 2.07 -33.97
N SER A 470 23.32 0.99 -33.26
CA SER A 470 23.02 -0.30 -33.91
C SER A 470 21.67 -0.32 -34.63
N SER A 471 20.67 0.43 -34.14
CA SER A 471 19.36 0.54 -34.79
C SER A 471 19.37 1.40 -36.06
N ASP A 472 20.28 2.38 -36.16
CA ASP A 472 20.43 3.21 -37.35
C ASP A 472 21.31 2.54 -38.44
N ALA A 473 22.01 1.46 -38.10
CA ALA A 473 22.87 0.70 -39.00
C ALA A 473 22.21 -0.59 -39.56
N SER A 474 21.00 -0.93 -39.10
CA SER A 474 20.16 -2.05 -39.57
C SER A 474 18.99 -1.51 -40.36
#